data_AF-Q9RZC6-F1
#
_entry.id   AF-Q9RZC6-F1
#
_cell.length_a   1.000
_cell.length_b   1.000
_cell.length_c   1.000
_cell.angle_alpha   90.00
_cell.angle_beta   90.00
_cell.angle_gamma   90.00
#
_symmetry.space_group_name_H-M   'P 1'
#
loop_
_entity.id
_entity.type
_entity.pdbx_description
1 polymer ?
#
loop_
_entity_poly.entity_id
_entity_poly.type
_entity_poly.pdbx_seq_one_letter_code
_entity_poly.pdbx_strand_id
1 'polypeptide(L)'
;MARKAKPLVLDPALQITVDWLEEQPQDMWLAFVENTNYDFAVDALRWMVRSGKCDRAVALAMYWNLAAGYYVQYAARSEVPAHAQLTYNLVKKIERMFLAGEFAESDLGYDPTGRLGDYADVPVVTPIPEELKRPIPGRQIDEFALTQGWINGLPAFVYDELDAREQGSAEA
;
A
#
# COMPACT_ATOMS: atom_id res chain seq x y z
N MET A 1 -18.84 3.49 -21.71
CA MET A 1 -19.52 3.11 -20.46
C MET A 1 -18.46 2.64 -19.47
N ALA A 2 -18.19 3.39 -18.39
CA ALA A 2 -17.28 2.94 -17.34
C ALA A 2 -17.95 1.78 -16.58
N ARG A 3 -17.32 0.60 -16.58
CA ARG A 3 -17.75 -0.52 -15.73
C ARG A 3 -17.62 -0.02 -14.28
N LYS A 4 -18.74 0.21 -13.58
CA LYS A 4 -18.69 0.50 -12.14
C LYS A 4 -17.97 -0.68 -11.48
N ALA A 5 -16.80 -0.43 -10.90
CA ALA A 5 -16.04 -1.47 -10.22
C ALA A 5 -16.90 -1.98 -9.06
N LYS A 6 -17.11 -3.30 -8.98
CA LYS A 6 -17.85 -3.92 -7.86
C LYS A 6 -17.18 -3.50 -6.54
N PRO A 7 -17.91 -2.98 -5.53
CA PRO A 7 -17.30 -2.55 -4.28
C PRO A 7 -16.41 -3.66 -3.70
N LEU A 8 -15.26 -3.26 -3.14
CA LEU A 8 -14.42 -4.20 -2.41
C LEU A 8 -15.21 -4.62 -1.17
N VAL A 9 -15.47 -5.92 -1.01
CA VAL A 9 -16.00 -6.44 0.25
C VAL A 9 -14.78 -6.55 1.16
N LEU A 10 -14.72 -5.68 2.15
CA LEU A 10 -13.68 -5.67 3.17
C LEU A 10 -14.10 -6.59 4.30
N ASP A 11 -13.11 -7.16 4.98
CA ASP A 11 -13.35 -7.74 6.31
C ASP A 11 -13.96 -6.65 7.21
N PRO A 12 -15.08 -6.92 7.92
CA PRO A 12 -15.66 -5.99 8.88
C PRO A 12 -14.66 -5.49 9.94
N ALA A 13 -13.67 -6.30 10.31
CA ALA A 13 -12.58 -5.91 11.18
C ALA A 13 -11.75 -4.79 10.53
N LEU A 14 -11.41 -4.91 9.25
CA LEU A 14 -10.63 -3.92 8.50
C LEU A 14 -11.42 -2.68 8.05
N GLN A 15 -12.75 -2.69 8.18
CA GLN A 15 -13.58 -1.54 7.82
C GLN A 15 -13.26 -0.31 8.68
N ILE A 16 -12.90 -0.48 9.96
CA ILE A 16 -12.53 0.64 10.84
C ILE A 16 -11.29 1.38 10.33
N THR A 17 -10.31 0.65 9.81
CA THR A 17 -9.09 1.23 9.22
C THR A 17 -9.43 2.05 7.99
N VAL A 18 -10.31 1.55 7.14
CA VAL A 18 -10.75 2.26 5.93
C VAL A 18 -11.58 3.50 6.26
N ASP A 19 -12.49 3.40 7.22
CA ASP A 19 -13.31 4.53 7.68
C ASP A 19 -12.42 5.64 8.24
N TRP A 20 -11.42 5.28 9.05
CA TRP A 20 -10.43 6.24 9.55
C TRP A 20 -9.63 6.88 8.40
N LEU A 21 -9.08 6.06 7.48
CA LEU A 21 -8.29 6.54 6.33
C LEU A 21 -9.08 7.47 5.41
N GLU A 22 -10.38 7.25 5.23
CA GLU A 22 -11.23 8.07 4.35
C GLU A 22 -11.30 9.54 4.78
N GLU A 23 -11.15 9.81 6.07
CA GLU A 23 -11.15 11.16 6.65
C GLU A 23 -9.75 11.78 6.73
N GLN A 24 -8.70 11.01 6.42
CA GLN A 24 -7.31 11.43 6.60
C GLN A 24 -6.72 12.17 5.38
N PRO A 25 -5.78 13.12 5.60
CA PRO A 25 -4.99 13.71 4.53
C PRO A 25 -3.95 12.72 3.96
N GLN A 26 -3.37 13.06 2.81
CA GLN A 26 -2.35 12.23 2.14
C GLN A 26 -1.10 12.03 2.99
N ASP A 27 -0.74 12.99 3.85
CA ASP A 27 0.35 12.86 4.82
C ASP A 27 0.17 11.63 5.72
N MET A 28 -1.05 11.42 6.22
CA MET A 28 -1.40 10.26 7.05
C MET A 28 -1.51 8.98 6.22
N TRP A 29 -1.90 9.07 4.94
CA TRP A 29 -1.87 7.92 4.04
C TRP A 29 -0.44 7.45 3.75
N LEU A 30 0.49 8.39 3.57
CA LEU A 30 1.92 8.09 3.42
C LEU A 30 2.46 7.45 4.70
N ALA A 31 2.21 8.05 5.86
CA ALA A 31 2.64 7.49 7.15
C ALA A 31 2.05 6.10 7.41
N PHE A 32 0.77 5.87 7.06
CA PHE A 32 0.14 4.56 7.13
C PHE A 32 0.88 3.53 6.27
N VAL A 33 1.15 3.86 5.01
CA VAL A 33 1.90 2.98 4.12
C VAL A 33 3.29 2.70 4.70
N GLU A 34 4.02 3.69 5.17
CA GLU A 34 5.40 3.45 5.64
C GLU A 34 5.50 2.62 6.93
N ASN A 35 4.43 2.58 7.76
CA ASN A 35 4.45 1.93 9.08
C ASN A 35 3.58 0.69 9.20
N THR A 36 2.64 0.45 8.29
CA THR A 36 1.67 -0.63 8.45
C THR A 36 2.30 -2.01 8.30
N ASN A 37 1.82 -2.95 9.11
CA ASN A 37 2.10 -4.36 8.88
C ASN A 37 1.23 -4.88 7.72
N TYR A 38 1.90 -5.24 6.64
CA TYR A 38 1.31 -5.61 5.36
C TYR A 38 0.48 -6.89 5.38
N ASP A 39 0.70 -7.79 6.34
CA ASP A 39 -0.09 -9.01 6.51
C ASP A 39 -1.53 -8.70 6.95
N PHE A 40 -1.75 -7.60 7.66
CA PHE A 40 -3.08 -7.16 8.13
C PHE A 40 -3.70 -6.11 7.20
N ALA A 41 -2.89 -5.27 6.57
CA ALA A 41 -3.37 -4.08 5.87
C ALA A 41 -3.62 -4.24 4.36
N VAL A 42 -3.36 -5.41 3.76
CA VAL A 42 -3.40 -5.57 2.28
C VAL A 42 -4.74 -5.14 1.67
N ASP A 43 -5.87 -5.39 2.34
CA ASP A 43 -7.19 -4.98 1.84
C ASP A 43 -7.45 -3.47 1.99
N ALA A 44 -6.94 -2.83 3.05
CA ALA A 44 -6.96 -1.37 3.18
C ALA A 44 -6.11 -0.71 2.08
N LEU A 45 -4.92 -1.24 1.78
CA LEU A 45 -4.07 -0.76 0.68
C LEU A 45 -4.74 -0.94 -0.69
N ARG A 46 -5.42 -2.07 -0.90
CA ARG A 46 -6.25 -2.28 -2.11
C ARG A 46 -7.38 -1.27 -2.21
N TRP A 47 -8.02 -0.91 -1.09
CA TRP A 47 -9.03 0.13 -1.05
C TRP A 47 -8.43 1.50 -1.41
N MET A 48 -7.29 1.88 -0.82
CA MET A 48 -6.61 3.15 -1.11
C MET A 48 -6.37 3.32 -2.61
N VAL A 49 -5.77 2.32 -3.28
CA VAL A 49 -5.53 2.33 -4.74
C VAL A 49 -6.83 2.39 -5.56
N ARG A 50 -7.94 1.87 -5.02
CA ARG A 50 -9.25 1.85 -5.71
C ARG A 50 -10.09 3.10 -5.48
N SER A 51 -9.81 3.85 -4.42
CA SER A 51 -10.59 5.03 -4.02
C SER A 51 -10.55 6.14 -5.07
N GLY A 52 -9.50 6.18 -5.90
CA GLY A 52 -9.21 7.29 -6.81
C GLY A 52 -8.65 8.54 -6.11
N LYS A 53 -8.46 8.48 -4.78
CA LYS A 53 -7.92 9.56 -3.95
C LYS A 53 -6.43 9.38 -3.61
N CYS A 54 -5.83 8.25 -3.99
CA CYS A 54 -4.42 7.96 -3.67
C CYS A 54 -3.50 8.81 -4.54
N ASP A 55 -2.67 9.61 -3.89
CA ASP A 55 -1.67 10.42 -4.56
C ASP A 55 -0.49 9.58 -5.07
N ARG A 56 0.19 10.12 -6.07
CA ARG A 56 1.32 9.47 -6.72
C ARG A 56 2.48 9.15 -5.77
N ALA A 57 2.78 10.00 -4.79
CA ALA A 57 3.82 9.74 -3.78
C ALA A 57 3.45 8.56 -2.87
N VAL A 58 2.21 8.54 -2.36
CA VAL A 58 1.67 7.43 -1.56
C VAL A 58 1.68 6.13 -2.35
N ALA A 59 1.28 6.16 -3.63
CA ALA A 59 1.30 4.99 -4.49
C ALA A 59 2.71 4.45 -4.73
N LEU A 60 3.71 5.34 -4.90
CA LEU A 60 5.11 4.93 -5.04
C LEU A 60 5.64 4.31 -3.74
N ALA A 61 5.35 4.91 -2.60
CA ALA A 61 5.70 4.36 -1.29
C ALA A 61 5.09 2.97 -1.09
N MET A 62 3.81 2.81 -1.48
CA MET A 62 3.09 1.55 -1.35
C MET A 62 3.70 0.48 -2.25
N TYR A 63 4.04 0.81 -3.51
CA TYR A 63 4.70 -0.11 -4.43
C TYR A 63 5.97 -0.71 -3.84
N TRP A 64 6.83 0.12 -3.29
CA TRP A 64 8.12 -0.33 -2.75
C TRP A 64 8.01 -1.05 -1.42
N ASN A 65 7.14 -0.59 -0.51
CA ASN A 65 6.93 -1.29 0.76
C ASN A 65 6.21 -2.64 0.59
N LEU A 66 5.44 -2.84 -0.48
CA LEU A 66 4.91 -4.15 -0.87
C LEU A 66 5.98 -5.09 -1.47
N ALA A 67 7.27 -4.79 -1.31
CA ALA A 67 8.40 -5.57 -1.81
C ALA A 67 8.36 -5.77 -3.33
N ALA A 68 8.13 -4.71 -4.11
CA ALA A 68 8.15 -4.80 -5.57
C ALA A 68 9.42 -5.48 -6.14
N GLY A 69 10.57 -5.25 -5.52
CA GLY A 69 11.84 -5.91 -5.84
C GLY A 69 11.78 -7.44 -5.76
N TYR A 70 11.03 -8.01 -4.80
CA TYR A 70 10.85 -9.45 -4.69
C TYR A 70 10.09 -10.03 -5.89
N TYR A 71 9.10 -9.32 -6.41
CA TYR A 71 8.19 -9.85 -7.43
C TYR A 71 8.75 -9.83 -8.86
N VAL A 72 9.93 -9.23 -9.08
CA VAL A 72 10.59 -9.21 -10.39
C VAL A 72 10.97 -10.61 -10.89
N GLN A 73 11.05 -11.59 -10.00
CA GLN A 73 11.42 -12.98 -10.33
C GLN A 73 10.31 -13.78 -11.03
N TYR A 74 9.08 -13.25 -11.06
CA TYR A 74 7.93 -13.96 -11.64
C TYR A 74 7.52 -13.33 -12.98
N ALA A 75 7.33 -14.16 -14.00
CA ALA A 75 6.75 -13.76 -15.28
C ALA A 75 5.22 -13.66 -15.21
N ALA A 76 4.61 -14.52 -14.40
CA ALA A 76 3.16 -14.61 -14.28
C ALA A 76 2.68 -14.89 -12.85
N ARG A 77 1.46 -14.46 -12.55
CA ARG A 77 0.79 -14.70 -11.25
C ARG A 77 0.78 -16.18 -10.84
N SER A 78 0.67 -17.11 -11.79
CA SER A 78 0.64 -18.55 -11.52
C SER A 78 1.94 -19.10 -10.94
N GLU A 79 3.06 -18.39 -11.09
CA GLU A 79 4.37 -18.75 -10.56
C GLU A 79 4.58 -18.23 -9.13
N VAL A 80 3.72 -17.30 -8.69
CA VAL A 80 3.79 -16.69 -7.36
C VAL A 80 3.18 -17.64 -6.33
N PRO A 81 3.82 -17.85 -5.16
CA PRO A 81 3.23 -18.59 -4.05
C PRO A 81 1.83 -18.09 -3.69
N ALA A 82 0.90 -19.00 -3.38
CA ALA A 82 -0.52 -18.66 -3.21
C ALA A 82 -0.76 -17.52 -2.20
N HIS A 83 -0.03 -17.51 -1.09
CA HIS A 83 -0.13 -16.46 -0.05
C HIS A 83 0.33 -15.08 -0.55
N ALA A 84 1.25 -15.02 -1.51
CA ALA A 84 1.82 -13.78 -2.05
C ALA A 84 1.10 -13.27 -3.31
N GLN A 85 0.18 -14.06 -3.89
CA GLN A 85 -0.52 -13.69 -5.13
C GLN A 85 -1.39 -12.43 -4.98
N LEU A 86 -1.91 -12.15 -3.78
CA LEU A 86 -2.72 -10.97 -3.54
C LEU A 86 -1.87 -9.69 -3.61
N THR A 87 -0.74 -9.69 -2.91
CA THR A 87 0.26 -8.62 -2.91
C THR A 87 0.86 -8.41 -4.29
N TYR A 88 1.23 -9.49 -5.00
CA TYR A 88 1.69 -9.42 -6.40
C TYR A 88 0.68 -8.69 -7.31
N ASN A 89 -0.60 -9.04 -7.19
CA ASN A 89 -1.65 -8.40 -7.98
C ASN A 89 -1.77 -6.90 -7.68
N LEU A 90 -1.60 -6.51 -6.41
CA LEU A 90 -1.61 -5.10 -6.01
C LEU A 90 -0.39 -4.35 -6.56
N VAL A 91 0.81 -4.91 -6.42
CA VAL A 91 2.06 -4.37 -7.00
C VAL A 91 1.91 -4.13 -8.50
N LYS A 92 1.45 -5.15 -9.25
CA LYS A 92 1.22 -5.01 -10.70
C LYS A 92 0.12 -4.02 -11.06
N LYS A 93 -0.90 -3.89 -10.22
CA LYS A 93 -1.94 -2.87 -10.42
C LYS A 93 -1.38 -1.47 -10.23
N ILE A 94 -0.60 -1.24 -9.17
CA ILE A 94 0.03 0.06 -8.90
C ILE A 94 0.97 0.42 -10.05
N GLU A 95 1.85 -0.50 -10.47
CA GLU A 95 2.76 -0.32 -11.61
C GLU A 95 2.02 0.18 -12.85
N ARG A 96 0.95 -0.54 -13.26
CA ARG A 96 0.12 -0.15 -14.41
C ARG A 96 -0.48 1.25 -14.25
N MET A 97 -1.09 1.53 -13.10
CA MET A 97 -1.75 2.82 -12.84
C MET A 97 -0.76 3.98 -12.79
N PHE A 98 0.42 3.74 -12.23
CA PHE A 98 1.48 4.73 -12.10
C PHE A 98 2.04 5.13 -13.45
N LEU A 99 2.29 4.15 -14.33
CA LEU A 99 2.74 4.38 -15.70
C LEU A 99 1.67 5.03 -16.57
N ALA A 100 0.39 4.76 -16.29
CA ALA A 100 -0.74 5.39 -16.99
C ALA A 100 -1.07 6.81 -16.49
N GLY A 101 -0.43 7.28 -15.41
CA GLY A 101 -0.76 8.58 -14.80
C GLY A 101 -2.14 8.62 -14.14
N GLU A 102 -2.63 7.47 -13.64
CA GLU A 102 -3.97 7.36 -13.04
C GLU A 102 -4.03 7.80 -11.56
N PHE A 103 -2.90 8.08 -10.91
CA PHE A 103 -2.86 8.59 -9.53
C PHE A 103 -2.95 10.11 -9.49
N ALA A 104 -3.51 10.64 -8.41
CA ALA A 104 -3.61 12.08 -8.21
C ALA A 104 -2.20 12.72 -8.09
N GLU A 105 -2.09 13.96 -8.55
CA GLU A 105 -0.88 14.77 -8.35
C GLU A 105 -0.64 14.97 -6.86
N SER A 106 0.63 14.98 -6.45
CA SER A 106 1.00 15.06 -5.04
C SER A 106 1.89 16.27 -4.75
N ASP A 107 1.66 16.94 -3.63
CA ASP A 107 2.61 17.89 -3.05
C ASP A 107 3.70 17.17 -2.22
N LEU A 108 3.48 15.90 -1.88
CA LEU A 108 4.39 15.06 -1.13
C LEU A 108 5.52 14.52 -2.02
N GLY A 109 6.70 14.39 -1.42
CA GLY A 109 7.82 13.69 -2.04
C GLY A 109 7.99 12.27 -1.50
N TYR A 110 8.59 11.41 -2.31
CA TYR A 110 9.01 10.07 -1.90
C TYR A 110 10.26 9.64 -2.67
N ASP A 111 11.28 9.15 -1.97
CA ASP A 111 12.54 8.68 -2.56
C ASP A 111 12.71 7.16 -2.37
N PRO A 112 12.56 6.35 -3.45
CA PRO A 112 12.74 4.90 -3.37
C PRO A 112 14.21 4.45 -3.37
N THR A 113 15.20 5.36 -3.44
CA THR A 113 16.62 5.01 -3.61
C THR A 113 17.12 4.03 -2.56
N GLY A 114 16.67 4.18 -1.31
CA GLY A 114 17.01 3.27 -0.21
C GLY A 114 16.52 1.84 -0.38
N ARG A 115 15.56 1.60 -1.30
CA ARG A 115 14.91 0.31 -1.54
C ARG A 115 15.30 -0.35 -2.87
N LEU A 116 16.06 0.34 -3.72
CA LEU A 116 16.48 -0.20 -5.03
C LEU A 116 17.39 -1.43 -4.91
N GLY A 117 18.07 -1.58 -3.76
CA GLY A 117 18.91 -2.74 -3.44
C GLY A 117 18.18 -3.88 -2.74
N ASP A 118 16.91 -3.67 -2.36
CA ASP A 118 16.13 -4.73 -1.72
C ASP A 118 15.95 -5.88 -2.73
N TYR A 119 16.19 -7.10 -2.27
CA TYR A 119 16.11 -8.31 -3.11
C TYR A 119 17.08 -8.31 -4.31
N ALA A 120 18.25 -7.66 -4.22
CA ALA A 120 19.23 -7.65 -5.30
C ALA A 120 19.76 -9.06 -5.70
N ASP A 121 19.55 -10.06 -4.85
CA ASP A 121 19.91 -11.46 -5.05
C ASP A 121 18.84 -12.27 -5.81
N VAL A 122 17.62 -11.74 -6.00
CA VAL A 122 16.58 -12.46 -6.73
C VAL A 122 16.76 -12.33 -8.26
N PRO A 123 16.51 -13.40 -9.04
CA PRO A 123 16.57 -13.32 -10.50
C PRO A 123 15.58 -12.29 -11.04
N VAL A 124 16.00 -11.49 -12.03
CA VAL A 124 15.11 -10.52 -12.69
C VAL A 124 14.54 -11.13 -13.96
N VAL A 125 13.23 -11.43 -13.92
CA VAL A 125 12.44 -11.90 -15.08
C VAL A 125 11.60 -10.76 -15.65
N THR A 126 10.94 -10.00 -14.77
CA THR A 126 10.13 -8.82 -15.10
C THR A 126 10.74 -7.59 -14.43
N PRO A 127 11.53 -6.76 -15.15
CA PRO A 127 12.23 -5.63 -14.55
C PRO A 127 11.27 -4.54 -14.07
N ILE A 128 11.64 -3.86 -12.97
CA ILE A 128 10.93 -2.67 -12.50
C ILE A 128 11.12 -1.54 -13.53
N PRO A 129 10.05 -0.87 -13.99
CA PRO A 129 10.12 0.31 -14.86
C PRO A 129 10.95 1.45 -14.26
N GLU A 130 11.69 2.18 -15.10
CA GLU A 130 12.58 3.26 -14.64
C GLU A 130 11.83 4.40 -13.95
N GLU A 131 10.58 4.66 -14.33
CA GLU A 131 9.72 5.68 -13.73
C GLU A 131 9.43 5.40 -12.25
N LEU A 132 9.35 4.13 -11.86
CA LEU A 132 9.10 3.70 -10.48
C LEU A 132 10.38 3.69 -9.62
N LYS A 133 11.56 3.86 -10.23
CA LYS A 133 12.84 3.98 -9.51
C LYS A 133 13.22 5.42 -9.22
N ARG A 134 12.50 6.39 -9.80
CA ARG A 134 12.83 7.80 -9.69
C ARG A 134 12.16 8.42 -8.45
N PRO A 135 12.88 9.27 -7.71
CA PRO A 135 12.27 10.05 -6.64
C PRO A 135 11.16 10.95 -7.19
N ILE A 136 10.08 11.08 -6.42
CA ILE A 136 9.10 12.16 -6.60
C ILE A 136 9.55 13.31 -5.70
N PRO A 137 9.90 14.48 -6.26
CA PRO A 137 10.23 15.64 -5.45
C PRO A 137 8.95 16.20 -4.80
N GLY A 138 9.07 16.69 -3.58
CA GLY A 138 7.94 17.28 -2.86
C GLY A 138 8.25 17.46 -1.38
N ARG A 139 7.25 17.96 -0.66
CA ARG A 139 7.30 18.13 0.79
C ARG A 139 7.48 16.77 1.47
N GLN A 140 8.39 16.70 2.43
CA GLN A 140 8.58 15.51 3.26
C GLN A 140 7.68 15.60 4.49
N ILE A 141 7.16 14.46 4.94
CA ILE A 141 6.43 14.36 6.20
C ILE A 141 7.40 14.20 7.37
N ASP A 142 7.01 14.67 8.55
CA ASP A 142 7.63 14.26 9.81
C ASP A 142 6.92 13.00 10.29
N GLU A 143 7.37 11.85 9.79
CA GLU A 143 6.76 10.55 10.04
C GLU A 143 6.68 10.27 11.55
N PHE A 144 7.77 10.49 12.29
CA PHE A 144 7.80 10.25 13.74
C PHE A 144 6.77 11.09 14.48
N ALA A 145 6.59 12.36 14.12
CA ALA A 145 5.58 13.21 14.72
C ALA A 145 4.15 12.74 14.41
N LEU A 146 3.90 12.26 13.18
CA LEU A 146 2.57 11.78 12.75
C LEU A 146 2.19 10.43 13.39
N THR A 147 3.18 9.57 13.65
CA THR A 147 2.94 8.20 14.12
C THR A 147 3.19 7.99 15.61
N GLN A 148 3.32 9.07 16.39
CA GLN A 148 3.45 8.95 17.85
C GLN A 148 2.26 8.19 18.45
N GLY A 149 2.56 7.12 19.18
CA GLY A 149 1.54 6.28 19.83
C GLY A 149 0.81 5.33 18.87
N TRP A 150 1.31 5.15 17.65
CA TRP A 150 0.79 4.12 16.76
C TRP A 150 1.22 2.73 17.22
N ILE A 151 0.35 1.75 16.97
CA ILE A 151 0.54 0.33 17.25
C ILE A 151 0.35 -0.41 15.93
N ASN A 152 1.37 -1.18 15.51
CA ASN A 152 1.37 -1.93 14.24
C ASN A 152 1.00 -1.08 13.00
N GLY A 153 1.42 0.19 13.00
CA GLY A 153 1.18 1.14 11.91
C GLY A 153 -0.23 1.72 11.83
N LEU A 154 -0.97 1.68 12.93
CA LEU A 154 -2.27 2.35 13.09
C LEU A 154 -2.27 3.20 14.37
N PRO A 155 -3.03 4.30 14.43
CA PRO A 155 -3.30 4.96 15.71
C PRO A 155 -3.86 3.96 16.73
N ALA A 156 -3.45 4.05 18.00
CA ALA A 156 -3.84 3.08 19.03
C ALA A 156 -5.36 2.85 19.09
N PHE A 157 -6.19 3.89 19.00
CA PHE A 157 -7.65 3.74 19.04
C PHE A 157 -8.23 2.97 17.84
N VAL A 158 -7.58 3.00 16.68
CA VAL A 158 -7.98 2.22 15.50
C VAL A 158 -7.52 0.77 15.67
N TYR A 159 -6.30 0.59 16.16
CA TYR A 159 -5.74 -0.73 16.43
C TYR A 159 -6.54 -1.51 17.49
N ASP A 160 -6.86 -0.87 18.62
CA ASP A 160 -7.60 -1.50 19.71
C ASP A 160 -9.00 -1.94 19.27
N GLU A 161 -9.68 -1.13 18.43
CA GLU A 161 -10.98 -1.48 17.87
C GLU A 161 -10.88 -2.60 16.82
N LEU A 162 -9.82 -2.60 15.99
CA LEU A 162 -9.53 -3.69 15.06
C LEU A 162 -9.33 -5.02 15.81
N ASP A 163 -8.45 -5.02 16.81
CA ASP A 163 -8.12 -6.20 17.63
C ASP A 163 -9.36 -6.73 18.37
N ALA A 164 -10.18 -5.85 18.94
CA ALA A 164 -11.44 -6.25 19.58
C ALA A 164 -12.41 -6.94 18.60
N ARG A 165 -12.49 -6.48 17.34
CA ARG A 165 -13.35 -7.09 16.30
C ARG A 165 -12.83 -8.43 15.81
N GLU A 166 -11.51 -8.59 15.71
CA GLU A 166 -10.89 -9.86 15.34
C GLU A 166 -11.12 -10.91 16.44
N GLN A 167 -10.97 -10.53 17.71
CA GLN A 167 -11.23 -11.42 18.84
C GLN A 167 -12.70 -11.80 18.96
N GLY A 168 -13.62 -10.84 18.79
CA GLY A 168 -15.07 -11.12 18.81
C GLY A 168 -15.57 -11.97 17.63
N SER A 169 -14.85 -11.99 16.51
CA SER A 169 -15.16 -12.84 15.34
C SER A 169 -14.65 -14.28 15.49
N ALA A 170 -13.69 -14.53 16.39
CA ALA A 170 -13.18 -15.87 16.68
C ALA A 170 -14.07 -16.65 17.68
N GLU A 171 -14.96 -15.97 18.40
CA GLU A 171 -15.83 -16.56 19.43
C GLU A 171 -17.29 -16.78 18.98
N ALA A 172 -17.64 -16.44 17.73
CA ALA A 172 -19.00 -16.55 17.16
C ALA A 172 -19.15 -17.70 16.15
#